data_AF-A0A2D4VJU1-F1
#
_entry.id   AF-A0A2D4VJU1-F1
#
_cell.length_a   1.000
_cell.length_b   1.000
_cell.length_c   1.000
_cell.angle_alpha   90.00
_cell.angle_beta   90.00
_cell.angle_gamma   90.00
#
_symmetry.space_group_name_H-M   'P 1'
#
loop_
_entity.id
_entity.type
_entity.pdbx_description
1 polymer ?
#
loop_
_entity_poly.entity_id
_entity_poly.type
_entity_poly.pdbx_seq_one_letter_code
_entity_poly.pdbx_strand_id
1 'polypeptide(L)'
;MDRLAAILAIGTIKLYRLSLSPLVGGDCLFNPTCSVFAEKALQEHGWTQGIALSVRRLEDCSGGYSLFYAGDGCIMMRTRSGDICGEECFSEKMRSKVTSFKSLAATAAPAITDEGD
;
A
#
# COMPACT_ATOMS: atom_id res chain seq x y z
N MET A 1 10.03 19.65 21.42
CA MET A 1 10.94 19.65 20.25
C MET A 1 10.37 18.84 19.09
N ASP A 2 9.56 17.81 19.35
CA ASP A 2 9.03 16.88 18.34
C ASP A 2 8.08 17.49 17.30
N ARG A 3 7.34 18.54 17.66
CA ARG A 3 6.44 19.23 16.71
C ARG A 3 7.20 20.02 15.63
N LEU A 4 8.32 20.65 15.98
CA LEU A 4 9.18 21.38 15.03
C LEU A 4 9.81 20.41 14.03
N ALA A 5 10.29 19.27 14.51
CA ALA A 5 10.81 18.22 13.66
C ALA A 5 9.71 17.65 12.73
N ALA A 6 8.51 17.38 13.25
CA ALA A 6 7.39 16.90 12.43
C ALA A 6 7.03 17.87 11.29
N ILE A 7 6.99 19.18 11.58
CA ILE A 7 6.73 20.21 10.56
C ILE A 7 7.83 20.23 9.50
N LEU A 8 9.10 20.12 9.91
CA LEU A 8 10.23 20.04 8.97
C LEU A 8 10.13 18.80 8.07
N ALA A 9 9.83 17.62 8.61
CA ALA A 9 9.63 16.40 7.80
C ALA A 9 8.49 16.56 6.81
N ILE A 10 7.35 17.10 7.24
CA ILE A 10 6.21 17.32 6.34
C ILE A 10 6.61 18.27 5.20
N GLY A 11 7.37 19.32 5.51
CA GLY A 11 7.94 20.21 4.51
C GLY A 11 8.83 19.49 3.49
N THR A 12 9.72 18.61 3.95
CA THR A 12 10.56 17.77 3.08
C THR A 12 9.74 16.80 2.24
N ILE A 13 8.72 16.15 2.81
CA ILE A 13 7.83 15.23 2.08
C ILE A 13 7.05 15.97 0.99
N LYS A 14 6.57 17.19 1.26
CA LYS A 14 5.89 18.02 0.25
C LYS A 14 6.85 18.49 -0.84
N LEU A 15 8.05 18.91 -0.47
CA LEU A 15 9.09 19.28 -1.43
C LEU A 15 9.47 18.08 -2.32
N TYR A 16 9.61 16.90 -1.72
CA TYR A 16 9.79 15.64 -2.44
C TYR A 16 8.62 15.38 -3.42
N ARG A 17 7.36 15.50 -2.98
CA ARG A 17 6.19 15.30 -3.86
C ARG A 17 6.15 16.29 -5.02
N LEU A 18 6.57 17.53 -4.82
CA LEU A 18 6.60 18.56 -5.87
C LEU A 18 7.76 18.33 -6.85
N SER A 19 8.96 18.10 -6.34
CA SER A 19 10.16 17.91 -7.15
C SER A 19 10.19 16.56 -7.87
N LEU A 20 9.63 15.51 -7.26
CA LEU A 20 9.57 14.18 -7.86
C LEU A 20 8.20 13.83 -8.46
N SER A 21 7.17 14.68 -8.40
CA SER A 21 5.90 14.44 -9.14
C SER A 21 6.09 14.01 -10.60
N PRO A 22 7.04 14.58 -11.38
CA PRO A 22 7.26 14.14 -12.75
C PRO A 22 8.17 12.90 -12.88
N LEU A 23 8.91 12.51 -11.83
CA LEU A 23 9.96 11.48 -11.87
C LEU A 23 9.57 10.18 -11.13
N VAL A 24 8.80 10.29 -10.05
CA VAL A 24 8.27 9.16 -9.30
C VAL A 24 6.98 8.73 -9.98
N GLY A 25 7.15 8.01 -11.09
CA GLY A 25 6.16 7.08 -11.61
C GLY A 25 5.94 5.87 -10.67
N GLY A 26 6.14 6.06 -9.37
CA GLY A 26 6.10 5.02 -8.35
C GLY A 26 4.66 4.66 -8.00
N ASP A 27 4.24 3.48 -8.46
CA ASP A 27 2.98 2.86 -8.05
C ASP A 27 3.09 2.49 -6.57
N CYS A 28 2.76 3.44 -5.69
CA CYS A 28 2.55 3.14 -4.28
C CYS A 28 1.52 2.01 -4.20
N LEU A 29 1.85 0.93 -3.51
CA LEU A 29 0.99 -0.24 -3.40
C LEU A 29 -0.32 0.11 -2.69
N PHE A 30 -0.23 1.01 -1.70
CA PHE A 30 -1.32 1.37 -0.80
C PHE A 30 -2.08 2.62 -1.21
N ASN A 31 -3.38 2.65 -0.90
CA ASN A 31 -4.23 3.83 -0.88
C ASN A 31 -4.68 4.14 0.57
N PRO A 32 -4.46 5.34 1.11
CA PRO A 32 -3.67 6.44 0.53
C PRO A 32 -2.18 6.08 0.41
N THR A 33 -1.46 6.80 -0.46
CA THR A 33 -0.03 6.54 -0.72
C THR A 33 0.84 6.74 0.52
N CYS A 34 1.99 6.07 0.57
CA CYS A 34 2.92 6.12 1.72
C CYS A 34 3.32 7.55 2.11
N SER A 35 3.47 8.47 1.15
CA SER A 35 3.75 9.88 1.42
C SER A 35 2.59 10.62 2.10
N VAL A 36 1.33 10.30 1.72
CA VAL A 36 0.13 10.90 2.34
C VAL A 36 -0.06 10.32 3.74
N PHE A 37 0.13 9.01 3.89
CA PHE A 37 0.11 8.36 5.19
C PHE A 37 1.18 8.94 6.11
N ALA A 38 2.40 9.15 5.62
CA ALA A 38 3.49 9.70 6.41
C ALA A 38 3.19 11.13 6.90
N GLU A 39 2.63 11.97 6.03
CA GLU A 39 2.17 13.30 6.42
C GLU A 39 1.12 13.25 7.53
N LYS A 40 0.10 12.39 7.40
CA LYS A 40 -0.94 12.21 8.44
C LYS A 40 -0.36 11.68 9.74
N ALA A 41 0.46 10.62 9.67
CA ALA A 41 1.07 10.01 10.85
C ALA A 41 1.95 11.01 11.62
N LEU A 42 2.70 11.87 10.91
CA LEU A 42 3.49 12.94 11.53
C LEU A 42 2.62 14.04 12.15
N GLN A 43 1.46 14.35 11.55
CA GLN A 43 0.52 15.33 12.09
C GLN A 43 -0.20 14.82 13.35
N GLU A 44 -0.62 13.55 13.35
CA GLU A 44 -1.42 12.96 14.43
C GLU A 44 -0.56 12.45 15.60
N HIS A 45 0.57 11.80 15.30
CA HIS A 45 1.42 11.14 16.31
C HIS A 45 2.74 11.88 16.61
N GLY A 46 3.06 12.96 15.89
CA GLY A 46 4.33 13.68 16.02
C GLY A 46 5.52 12.98 15.35
N TRP A 47 6.74 13.48 15.59
CA TRP A 47 7.93 13.01 14.86
C TRP A 47 8.29 11.55 15.11
N THR A 48 8.49 11.15 16.37
CA THR A 48 9.00 9.81 16.72
C THR A 48 8.05 8.69 16.32
N GLN A 49 6.78 8.77 16.75
CA GLN A 49 5.77 7.77 16.41
C GLN A 49 5.35 7.86 14.93
N GLY A 50 5.21 9.08 14.40
CA GLY A 50 4.84 9.29 13.00
C GLY A 50 5.87 8.71 12.02
N ILE A 51 7.17 8.90 12.29
CA ILE A 51 8.23 8.28 11.49
C ILE A 51 8.21 6.76 11.63
N ALA A 52 8.08 6.23 12.84
CA ALA A 52 8.06 4.78 13.04
C ALA A 52 6.93 4.10 12.25
N LEU A 53 5.72 4.68 12.25
CA LEU A 53 4.58 4.20 11.47
C LEU A 53 4.82 4.33 9.96
N SER A 54 5.39 5.47 9.54
CA SER A 54 5.68 5.75 8.13
C SER A 54 6.71 4.78 7.55
N VAL A 55 7.79 4.52 8.31
CA VAL A 55 8.88 3.62 7.89
C VAL A 55 8.38 2.19 7.78
N ARG A 56 7.61 1.69 8.76
CA ARG A 56 7.01 0.35 8.68
C ARG A 56 6.20 0.17 7.40
N ARG A 57 5.32 1.13 7.10
CA ARG A 57 4.49 1.09 5.88
C ARG A 57 5.33 1.21 4.59
N LEU A 58 6.46 1.93 4.64
CA LEU A 58 7.37 2.07 3.51
C LEU A 58 8.15 0.78 3.24
N GLU A 59 8.61 0.08 4.28
CA GLU A 59 9.23 -1.24 4.18
C GLU A 59 8.27 -2.23 3.53
N ASP A 60 7.01 -2.24 3.97
CA ASP A 60 5.96 -3.02 3.33
C ASP A 60 5.86 -2.63 1.86
N CYS A 61 5.62 -1.35 1.54
CA CYS A 61 5.48 -0.90 0.15
C CYS A 61 6.69 -1.22 -0.76
N SER A 62 7.90 -1.36 -0.20
CA SER A 62 9.13 -1.71 -0.93
C SER A 62 9.26 -3.20 -1.29
N GLY A 63 8.33 -4.05 -0.83
CA GLY A 63 8.36 -5.50 -1.02
C GLY A 63 8.34 -6.30 0.29
N GLY A 64 8.16 -5.64 1.43
CA GLY A 64 8.00 -6.27 2.74
C GLY A 64 6.63 -6.93 2.98
N TYR A 65 5.86 -7.22 1.94
CA TYR A 65 4.55 -7.87 2.03
C TYR A 65 4.55 -9.25 1.37
N SER A 66 3.58 -10.08 1.74
CA SER A 66 3.28 -11.35 1.08
C SER A 66 1.87 -11.31 0.51
N LEU A 67 1.72 -11.57 -0.79
CA LEU A 67 0.42 -11.73 -1.43
C LEU A 67 -0.02 -13.18 -1.34
N PHE A 68 -1.30 -13.40 -1.06
CA PHE A 68 -1.92 -14.71 -1.04
C PHE A 68 -3.31 -14.65 -1.65
N TYR A 69 -3.76 -15.76 -2.23
CA TYR A 69 -5.07 -15.87 -2.84
C TYR A 69 -6.06 -16.39 -1.79
N ALA A 70 -7.18 -15.71 -1.60
CA ALA A 70 -8.31 -16.21 -0.83
C ALA A 70 -9.17 -17.12 -1.71
N GLY A 71 -9.81 -18.14 -1.11
CA GLY A 71 -10.66 -19.11 -1.82
C GLY A 71 -11.79 -18.46 -2.64
N ASP A 72 -12.20 -17.25 -2.29
CA ASP A 72 -13.22 -16.46 -2.98
C ASP A 72 -12.72 -15.71 -4.23
N GLY A 73 -11.52 -16.02 -4.73
CA GLY A 73 -10.97 -15.36 -5.92
C GLY A 73 -10.34 -13.98 -5.64
N CYS A 74 -10.17 -13.61 -4.38
CA CYS A 74 -9.66 -12.30 -3.98
C CYS A 74 -8.16 -12.37 -3.67
N ILE A 75 -7.40 -11.36 -4.10
CA ILE A 75 -5.98 -11.22 -3.73
C ILE A 75 -5.90 -10.47 -2.41
N MET A 76 -5.28 -11.10 -1.43
CA MET A 76 -5.05 -10.55 -0.10
C MET A 76 -3.55 -10.30 0.09
N MET A 77 -3.23 -9.33 0.93
CA MET A 77 -1.85 -8.97 1.27
C MET A 77 -1.66 -9.05 2.77
N ARG A 78 -0.55 -9.65 3.20
CA ARG A 78 -0.07 -9.61 4.58
C ARG A 78 1.17 -8.73 4.66
N THR A 79 1.16 -7.72 5.51
CA THR A 79 2.33 -6.88 5.80
C THR A 79 3.30 -7.59 6.75
N ARG A 80 4.55 -7.11 6.83
CA ARG A 80 5.51 -7.58 7.84
C ARG A 80 5.03 -7.31 9.27
N SER A 81 4.22 -6.29 9.45
CA SER A 81 3.61 -5.93 10.74
C SER A 81 2.48 -6.88 11.15
N GLY A 82 2.05 -7.80 10.26
CA GLY A 82 1.00 -8.78 10.53
C GLY A 82 -0.40 -8.32 10.14
N ASP A 83 -0.55 -7.09 9.62
CA ASP A 83 -1.82 -6.60 9.11
C ASP A 83 -2.20 -7.33 7.83
N ILE A 84 -3.47 -7.72 7.73
CA ILE A 84 -4.05 -8.32 6.53
C ILE A 84 -4.90 -7.26 5.85
N CYS A 85 -4.61 -6.98 4.59
CA CYS A 85 -5.33 -6.01 3.79
C CYS A 85 -5.82 -6.68 2.50
N GLY A 86 -7.08 -6.42 2.14
CA GLY A 86 -7.63 -6.83 0.85
C GLY A 86 -7.37 -5.81 -0.26
N GLU A 87 -8.05 -6.01 -1.39
CA GLU A 87 -7.97 -5.13 -2.57
C GLU A 87 -8.38 -3.67 -2.27
N GLU A 88 -9.12 -3.44 -1.19
CA GLU A 88 -9.55 -2.11 -0.75
C GLU A 88 -8.40 -1.18 -0.39
N CYS A 89 -7.31 -1.73 0.15
CA CYS A 89 -6.13 -0.99 0.54
C CYS A 89 -5.18 -0.74 -0.63
N PHE A 90 -5.40 -1.36 -1.79
CA PHE A 90 -4.55 -1.16 -2.94
C PHE A 90 -4.84 0.19 -3.62
N SER A 91 -3.77 0.83 -4.10
CA SER A 91 -3.86 1.96 -5.02
C SER A 91 -4.71 1.61 -6.23
N GLU A 92 -5.48 2.56 -6.76
CA GLU A 92 -6.31 2.37 -7.96
C GLU A 92 -5.54 1.72 -9.11
N LYS A 93 -4.26 2.08 -9.27
CA LYS A 93 -3.40 1.55 -10.33
C LYS A 93 -3.04 0.07 -10.10
N MET A 94 -2.82 -0.31 -8.84
CA MET A 94 -2.60 -1.72 -8.47
C MET A 94 -3.90 -2.51 -8.55
N ARG A 95 -5.03 -1.94 -8.11
CA ARG A 95 -6.35 -2.54 -8.23
C ARG A 95 -6.72 -2.80 -9.69
N SER A 96 -6.46 -1.84 -10.58
CA SER A 96 -6.69 -2.03 -12.03
C SER A 96 -5.84 -3.17 -12.62
N LYS A 97 -4.57 -3.30 -12.22
CA LYS A 97 -3.72 -4.45 -12.60
C LYS A 97 -4.27 -5.77 -12.05
N VAL A 98 -4.68 -5.80 -10.78
CA VAL A 98 -5.27 -6.98 -10.14
C VAL A 98 -6.59 -7.37 -10.80
N THR A 99 -7.50 -6.42 -11.06
CA THR A 99 -8.76 -6.67 -11.77
C THR A 99 -8.52 -7.17 -13.20
N SER A 100 -7.53 -6.61 -13.90
CA SER A 100 -7.13 -7.09 -15.24
C SER A 100 -6.56 -8.52 -15.17
N PHE A 101 -5.80 -8.85 -14.13
CA PHE A 101 -5.28 -10.20 -13.92
C PHE A 101 -6.38 -11.17 -13.48
N LYS A 102 -7.35 -10.71 -12.69
CA LYS A 102 -8.52 -11.48 -12.23
C LYS A 102 -9.46 -11.78 -13.40
N SER A 103 -9.66 -10.86 -14.34
CA SER A 103 -10.43 -11.12 -15.56
C SER A 103 -9.72 -12.13 -16.48
N LEU A 104 -8.39 -12.03 -16.62
CA LEU A 104 -7.58 -13.02 -17.33
C LEU A 104 -7.61 -14.40 -16.64
N ALA A 105 -7.51 -14.43 -15.31
CA ALA A 105 -7.61 -15.65 -14.52
C ALA A 105 -9.02 -16.25 -14.54
N ALA A 106 -10.07 -15.42 -14.60
CA ALA A 106 -11.44 -15.87 -14.78
C ALA A 106 -11.66 -16.50 -16.17
N THR A 107 -10.94 -16.02 -17.20
CA THR A 107 -10.94 -16.65 -18.54
C THR A 107 -10.01 -17.85 -18.67
N ALA A 108 -9.01 -17.97 -17.79
CA ALA A 108 -8.06 -19.08 -17.74
C ALA A 108 -8.39 -20.11 -16.66
N ALA A 109 -9.45 -19.89 -15.87
CA ALA A 109 -10.01 -20.90 -15.01
C ALA A 109 -10.71 -21.92 -15.92
N PRO A 110 -10.14 -23.14 -16.12
CA PRO A 110 -11.06 -24.25 -16.27
C PRO A 110 -11.99 -24.18 -15.07
N ALA A 111 -13.28 -24.36 -15.31
CA ALA A 111 -14.21 -24.66 -14.25
C ALA A 111 -13.56 -25.70 -13.33
N ILE A 112 -13.16 -25.29 -12.13
CA ILE A 112 -13.16 -26.21 -11.00
C ILE A 112 -14.64 -26.38 -10.67
N THR A 113 -15.27 -27.27 -11.44
CA THR A 113 -16.43 -28.00 -10.99
C THR A 113 -16.00 -28.70 -9.71
N ASP A 114 -16.45 -28.19 -8.58
CA ASP A 114 -16.67 -29.01 -7.41
C ASP A 114 -17.94 -29.84 -7.69
N GLU A 115 -17.76 -30.98 -8.37
CA GLU A 115 -18.64 -32.13 -8.26
C GLU A 115 -17.88 -33.16 -7.41
N GLY A 116 -18.41 -33.46 -6.21
CA GLY A 116 -17.99 -34.55 -5.32
C GLY A 116 -17.49 -34.03 -3.95
N ASP A 117 -18.14 -34.30 -2.82
CA ASP A 117 -18.95 -35.45 -2.37
C ASP A 117 -20.02 -35.00 -1.36
#